data_AF-A0A370FDE2-F1
#
_entry.id   AF-A0A370FDE2-F1
#
_cell.length_a   1.000
_cell.length_b   1.000
_cell.length_c   1.000
_cell.angle_alpha   90.00
_cell.angle_beta   90.00
_cell.angle_gamma   90.00
#
_symmetry.space_group_name_H-M   'P 1'
#
loop_
_entity.id
_entity.type
_entity.pdbx_description
1 polymer ?
#
loop_
_entity_poly.entity_id
_entity_poly.type
_entity_poly.pdbx_seq_one_letter_code
_entity_poly.pdbx_strand_id
1 'polypeptide(L)' 'MQTVYAMTIRRSQGRRYEVVSVILPGEESSLLTRELLCTAITRARTDVRIVGTEEAVRAAVGRRVLRASGLRRW' A
#
# COMPACT_ATOMS: atom_id res chain seq x y z
N MET A 1 -11.90 -17.75 -12.87
CA MET A 1 -10.78 -16.85 -12.50
C MET A 1 -10.58 -15.89 -13.66
N GLN A 2 -10.65 -14.57 -13.44
CA GLN A 2 -10.25 -13.59 -14.45
C GLN A 2 -8.76 -13.30 -14.27
N THR A 3 -7.99 -13.39 -15.34
CA THR A 3 -6.57 -12.98 -15.34
C THR A 3 -6.53 -11.46 -15.20
N VAL A 4 -6.05 -10.99 -14.05
CA VAL A 4 -5.80 -9.56 -13.79
C VAL A 4 -4.31 -9.35 -13.81
N TYR A 5 -3.83 -8.57 -14.78
CA TYR A 5 -2.41 -8.22 -14.90
C TYR A 5 -1.93 -7.30 -13.77
N ALA A 6 -2.81 -6.40 -13.30
CA ALA A 6 -2.57 -5.55 -12.15
C ALA A 6 -3.88 -5.29 -11.42
N MET A 7 -3.79 -4.97 -10.13
CA MET A 7 -4.94 -4.56 -9.34
C MET A 7 -4.55 -3.50 -8.32
N THR A 8 -5.50 -2.68 -7.92
CA THR A 8 -5.29 -1.74 -6.82
C THR A 8 -5.22 -2.47 -5.48
N ILE A 9 -4.51 -1.90 -4.51
CA ILE A 9 -4.42 -2.44 -3.15
C ILE A 9 -5.81 -2.62 -2.53
N ARG A 10 -6.74 -1.69 -2.78
CA ARG A 10 -8.14 -1.79 -2.36
C ARG A 10 -8.83 -3.04 -2.91
N ARG A 11 -8.60 -3.38 -4.18
CA ARG A 11 -9.18 -4.59 -4.82
C ARG A 11 -8.56 -5.89 -4.32
N SER A 12 -7.36 -5.84 -3.73
CA SER A 12 -6.70 -7.00 -3.12
C SER A 12 -7.19 -7.34 -1.69
N GLN A 13 -8.08 -6.52 -1.11
CA GLN A 13 -8.55 -6.70 0.26
C GLN A 13 -9.22 -8.06 0.45
N GLY A 14 -8.95 -8.70 1.60
CA GLY A 14 -9.43 -10.04 1.93
C GLY A 14 -8.66 -11.18 1.25
N ARG A 15 -7.65 -10.88 0.42
CA ARG A 15 -6.80 -11.88 -0.23
C ARG A 15 -5.33 -11.69 0.13
N ARG A 16 -4.57 -12.78 0.01
CA ARG A 16 -3.10 -12.82 0.04
C ARG A 16 -2.60 -13.59 -1.17
N TYR A 17 -1.38 -13.29 -1.57
CA TYR A 17 -0.69 -13.85 -2.74
C TYR A 17 0.69 -14.33 -2.29
N GLU A 18 1.26 -15.32 -2.97
CA GLU A 18 2.58 -15.83 -2.60
C GLU A 18 3.63 -14.72 -2.65
N VAL A 19 3.71 -14.06 -3.80
CA VAL A 19 4.59 -12.92 -4.07
C VAL A 19 3.75 -11.72 -4.52
N VAL A 20 4.12 -10.52 -4.09
CA VAL A 20 3.49 -9.25 -4.51
C VAL A 20 4.55 -8.28 -5.03
N SER A 21 4.29 -7.70 -6.21
CA SER A 21 5.00 -6.50 -6.68
C SER A 21 4.14 -5.27 -6.44
N VAL A 22 4.68 -4.26 -5.75
CA VAL A 22 4.01 -2.99 -5.46
C VAL A 22 4.67 -1.89 -6.28
N ILE A 23 3.89 -1.25 -7.15
CA ILE A 23 4.34 -0.11 -7.95
C ILE A 23 3.95 1.16 -7.20
N LEU A 24 4.94 1.95 -6.81
CA LEU A 24 4.73 3.22 -6.14
C LEU A 24 4.53 4.34 -7.18
N PRO A 25 3.58 5.27 -6.95
CA PRO A 25 3.51 6.52 -7.69
C PRO A 25 4.70 7.44 -7.32
N GLY A 26 4.84 8.57 -8.01
CA GLY A 26 5.83 9.60 -7.64
C GLY A 26 5.65 10.15 -6.22
N GLU A 27 6.72 10.68 -5.64
CA GLU A 27 6.86 11.08 -4.24
C GLU A 27 5.82 12.12 -3.75
N GLU A 28 5.32 12.96 -4.65
CA GLU A 28 4.28 13.96 -4.36
C GLU A 28 2.87 13.35 -4.24
N SER A 29 2.70 12.07 -4.56
CA SER A 29 1.39 11.42 -4.53
C SER A 29 0.83 11.30 -3.10
N SER A 30 -0.39 11.77 -2.91
CA SER A 30 -1.16 11.60 -1.66
C SER A 30 -1.49 10.13 -1.35
N LEU A 31 -1.32 9.22 -2.32
CA LEU A 31 -1.49 7.79 -2.10
C LEU A 31 -0.36 7.18 -1.28
N LEU A 32 0.82 7.81 -1.26
CA LEU A 32 1.97 7.35 -0.47
C LEU A 32 1.69 7.59 1.01
N THR A 33 1.13 6.59 1.67
CA THR A 33 0.87 6.58 3.10
C THR A 33 1.32 5.25 3.69
N ARG A 34 1.72 5.29 4.96
CA ARG A 34 2.27 4.13 5.65
C ARG A 34 1.22 3.04 5.80
N GLU A 35 -0.04 3.43 6.02
CA GLU A 35 -1.16 2.52 6.11
C GLU A 35 -1.41 1.79 4.78
N LEU A 36 -1.33 2.51 3.64
CA LEU A 36 -1.50 1.89 2.32
C LEU A 36 -0.32 0.98 1.97
N LEU A 37 0.91 1.42 2.25
CA LEU A 37 2.12 0.63 2.04
C LEU A 37 2.12 -0.65 2.89
N CYS A 38 1.80 -0.55 4.18
CA CYS A 38 1.69 -1.71 5.07
C CYS A 38 0.58 -2.66 4.60
N THR A 39 -0.55 -2.12 4.14
CA THR A 39 -1.61 -2.94 3.54
C THR A 39 -1.11 -3.68 2.31
N ALA A 40 -0.31 -3.05 1.44
CA ALA A 40 0.27 -3.70 0.27
C ALA A 40 1.25 -4.82 0.64
N ILE A 41 2.16 -4.55 1.59
CA ILE A 41 3.18 -5.50 2.07
C ILE A 41 2.49 -6.73 2.67
N THR A 42 1.49 -6.55 3.52
CA THR A 42 0.75 -7.66 4.15
C THR A 42 -0.12 -8.49 3.19
N ARG A 43 -0.20 -8.13 1.89
CA ARG A 43 -0.79 -8.99 0.86
C ARG A 43 0.14 -10.11 0.41
N ALA A 44 1.45 -9.98 0.58
CA ALA A 44 2.38 -11.06 0.28
C ALA A 44 2.40 -12.10 1.41
N ARG A 45 2.63 -13.36 1.06
CA ARG A 45 2.87 -14.45 2.02
C ARG A 45 4.36 -14.66 2.24
N THR A 46 5.16 -14.55 1.18
CA THR A 46 6.60 -14.83 1.23
C THR A 46 7.43 -13.63 0.81
N ASP A 47 7.12 -13.01 -0.34
CA ASP A 47 8.02 -12.01 -0.95
C ASP A 47 7.28 -10.75 -1.40
N VAL A 48 7.91 -9.60 -1.15
CA VAL A 48 7.47 -8.30 -1.63
C VAL A 48 8.56 -7.66 -2.48
N ARG A 49 8.22 -7.28 -3.71
CA ARG A 49 9.05 -6.40 -4.54
C ARG A 49 8.45 -5.02 -4.59
N ILE A 50 9.21 -4.00 -4.19
CA ILE A 50 8.81 -2.60 -4.33
C ILE A 50 9.46 -2.03 -5.60
N VAL A 51 8.66 -1.37 -6.43
CA VAL A 51 9.10 -0.70 -7.66
C VAL A 51 8.75 0.78 -7.53
N GLY A 52 9.77 1.61 -7.38
CA GLY A 52 9.63 3.06 -7.17
C GLY A 52 10.98 3.66 -6.75
N THR A 53 10.99 4.98 -6.56
CA THR A 53 12.17 5.71 -6.08
C THR A 53 12.34 5.56 -4.58
N GLU A 54 13.55 5.81 -4.08
CA GLU A 54 13.81 5.82 -2.63
C GLU A 54 12.97 6.90 -1.93
N GLU A 55 12.80 8.05 -2.58
CA GLU A 55 11.99 9.18 -2.13
C GLU A 55 10.52 8.78 -1.97
N ALA A 56 9.97 8.02 -2.93
CA ALA A 56 8.60 7.53 -2.84
C ALA A 56 8.41 6.55 -1.66
N VAL A 57 9.40 5.69 -1.40
CA VAL A 57 9.38 4.80 -0.23
C VAL A 57 9.45 5.62 1.07
N ARG A 58 10.37 6.58 1.17
CA ARG A 58 10.50 7.47 2.33
C ARG A 58 9.22 8.26 2.57
N ALA A 59 8.62 8.82 1.53
CA ALA A 59 7.36 9.54 1.59
C ALA A 59 6.22 8.65 2.11
N ALA A 60 6.10 7.41 1.59
CA ALA A 60 5.11 6.46 2.06
C ALA A 60 5.30 6.08 3.53
N VAL A 61 6.53 5.86 3.98
CA VAL A 61 6.81 5.52 5.39
C VAL A 61 6.56 6.71 6.32
N GLY A 62 6.88 7.93 5.88
CA GLY A 62 6.76 9.16 6.68
C GLY A 62 5.33 9.71 6.81
N ARG A 63 4.46 9.48 5.82
CA ARG A 63 3.08 10.01 5.81
C ARG A 63 2.11 9.06 6.53
N ARG A 64 1.43 9.54 7.57
CA ARG A 64 0.31 8.84 8.22
C ARG A 64 -1.02 9.42 7.78
N VAL A 65 -2.01 8.56 7.54
CA VAL A 65 -3.38 9.02 7.31
C VAL A 65 -3.96 9.63 8.58
N LEU A 66 -4.31 10.91 8.54
CA LEU A 66 -5.11 11.55 9.59
C LEU A 66 -6.56 11.06 9.46
N ARG A 67 -7.03 10.27 10.43
CA ARG A 67 -8.43 9.83 10.50
C ARG A 67 -9.20 10.73 11.46
N ALA A 68 -10.02 11.62 10.92
CA ALA A 68 -11.04 12.34 11.67
C ALA A 68 -12.30 11.46 11.76
N SER A 69 -12.37 10.57 12.75
CA SER A 69 -13.56 9.72 12.95
C SER A 69 -14.45 10.17 14.12
N GLY A 70 -14.09 11.21 14.87
CA GLY A 70 -14.83 11.64 16.08
C GLY A 70 -14.79 10.65 17.25
N LEU A 71 -14.37 9.40 17.03
CA LEU A 71 -14.32 8.31 18.02
C LEU A 71 -13.14 8.40 19.01
N ARG A 72 -12.30 9.44 18.92
CA ARG A 72 -11.13 9.62 19.81
C ARG A 72 -11.47 10.22 21.19
N ARG A 73 -12.76 10.39 21.52
CA ARG A 73 -13.22 11.08 22.75
C ARG A 73 -14.29 10.31 23.55
N TRP A 74 -14.27 8.99 23.52
CA TRP A 74 -15.17 8.15 24.33
C TRP A 74 -14.35 7.24 25.24
#